data_AF-A0A938SCX2-F1
#
_entry.id   AF-A0A938SCX2-F1
#
_cell.length_a   1.000
_cell.length_b   1.000
_cell.length_c   1.000
_cell.angle_alpha   90.00
_cell.angle_beta   90.00
_cell.angle_gamma   90.00
#
_symmetry.space_group_name_H-M   'P 1'
#
loop_
_entity.id
_entity.type
_entity.pdbx_description
1 polymer ?
#
loop_
_entity_poly.entity_id
_entity_poly.type
_entity_poly.pdbx_seq_one_letter_code
_entity_poly.pdbx_strand_id
1 'polypeptide(L)'
;MKDGLTQRSRNQTPQHEGHEDHEERHGEREAGSFLPVPSAVLRALRVLRGLRVRLLARRDDTGEPSQKIKTLGRDGVTRRELGRDTAHLLLAAGATALLGGQAPAQAPPAPEEPRPVPRRPKVKLVITVESIKGRCPVYKVGDKIVLDNGFKFNLQETTNACMHSLASVMPYHVAIAKGVEPRQMGLARKDKDDGKAYVHCLDPCDVTGGGTVTFSIERVAGT
;
A
#
# COMPACT_ATOMS: atom_id res chain seq x y z
N MET A 1 27.20 65.69 41.35
CA MET A 1 25.92 66.41 41.23
C MET A 1 25.32 65.95 39.91
N LYS A 2 24.43 64.94 39.93
CA LYS A 2 22.95 65.08 39.91
C LYS A 2 22.50 65.65 38.56
N ASP A 3 21.67 65.06 37.69
CA ASP A 3 20.69 63.96 37.69
C ASP A 3 20.56 63.51 36.20
N GLY A 4 20.26 62.28 35.77
CA GLY A 4 19.07 61.48 36.07
C GLY A 4 17.96 61.79 35.04
N LEU A 5 17.77 60.96 34.00
CA LEU A 5 16.46 60.71 33.38
C LEU A 5 16.44 59.48 32.45
N THR A 6 15.91 58.42 33.06
CA THR A 6 15.42 57.15 32.53
C THR A 6 14.09 57.35 31.80
N GLN A 7 13.86 56.73 30.64
CA GLN A 7 12.51 56.26 30.27
C GLN A 7 12.56 54.92 29.53
N ARG A 8 11.95 53.91 30.18
CA ARG A 8 11.47 52.64 29.63
C ARG A 8 10.04 52.85 29.13
N SER A 9 9.65 52.21 28.03
CA SER A 9 8.27 51.80 27.76
C SER A 9 8.31 50.57 26.82
N ARG A 10 8.14 49.34 27.32
CA ARG A 10 6.88 48.55 27.38
C ARG A 10 6.12 48.57 26.02
N ASN A 11 6.27 47.50 25.24
CA ASN A 11 5.38 46.31 25.18
C ASN A 11 3.95 46.64 24.76
N GLN A 12 3.54 46.13 23.59
CA GLN A 12 2.29 45.38 23.43
C GLN A 12 2.25 44.69 22.06
N THR A 13 2.28 43.36 22.11
CA THR A 13 1.99 42.43 21.01
C THR A 13 0.47 42.23 20.95
N PRO A 14 -0.19 42.22 19.77
CA PRO A 14 -1.54 41.71 19.67
C PRO A 14 -1.50 40.18 19.54
N GLN A 15 -2.16 39.51 20.48
CA GLN A 15 -2.55 38.11 20.37
C GLN A 15 -3.66 38.00 19.33
N HIS A 16 -3.48 37.15 18.32
CA HIS A 16 -4.57 36.69 17.47
C HIS A 16 -4.75 35.20 17.72
N GLU A 17 -5.68 34.89 18.62
CA GLU A 17 -6.25 33.56 18.79
C GLU A 17 -7.25 33.37 17.64
N GLY A 18 -6.98 32.39 16.77
CA GLY A 18 -7.84 31.98 15.67
C GLY A 18 -8.14 30.50 15.83
N HIS A 19 -9.39 30.23 16.15
CA HIS A 19 -10.03 28.96 16.47
C HIS A 19 -9.72 27.84 15.46
N GLU A 20 -9.37 26.66 15.99
CA GLU A 20 -9.33 25.39 15.28
C GLU A 20 -10.76 24.82 15.21
N ASP A 21 -11.25 24.52 14.00
CA ASP A 21 -12.40 23.62 13.80
C ASP A 21 -12.03 22.62 12.69
N HIS A 22 -11.44 21.49 13.09
CA HIS A 22 -11.17 20.35 12.22
C HIS A 22 -12.27 19.32 12.44
N GLU A 23 -13.28 19.33 11.58
CA GLU A 23 -14.38 18.34 11.59
C GLU A 23 -13.89 17.02 10.95
N GLU A 24 -13.56 16.03 11.78
CA GLU A 24 -13.26 14.66 11.37
C GLU A 24 -14.53 13.95 10.86
N ARG A 25 -14.63 13.75 9.53
CA ARG A 25 -15.59 12.81 8.94
C ARG A 25 -15.06 11.39 9.05
N HIS A 26 -15.58 10.65 10.04
CA HIS A 26 -15.50 9.19 10.08
C HIS A 26 -16.42 8.58 9.01
N GLY A 27 -15.81 7.92 8.01
CA GLY A 27 -16.53 7.06 7.07
C GLY A 27 -16.97 5.77 7.75
N GLU A 28 -18.28 5.53 7.75
CA GLU A 28 -18.92 4.30 8.20
C GLU A 28 -18.43 3.11 7.36
N ARG A 29 -17.94 2.06 8.02
CA ARG A 29 -17.66 0.75 7.40
C ARG A 29 -18.91 -0.11 7.54
N GLU A 30 -19.46 -0.56 6.42
CA GLU A 30 -20.57 -1.50 6.41
C GLU A 30 -20.17 -2.85 7.04
N ALA A 31 -20.89 -3.25 8.08
CA ALA A 31 -20.76 -4.54 8.73
C ALA A 31 -21.53 -5.61 7.94
N GLY A 32 -20.80 -6.52 7.30
CA GLY A 32 -21.37 -7.72 6.71
C GLY A 32 -22.04 -8.60 7.76
N SER A 33 -23.31 -8.93 7.55
CA SER A 33 -24.14 -9.72 8.46
C SER A 33 -23.73 -11.20 8.44
N PHE A 34 -23.15 -11.68 9.54
CA PHE A 34 -22.95 -13.11 9.82
C PHE A 34 -24.26 -13.69 10.40
N LEU A 35 -24.85 -14.66 9.71
CA LEU A 35 -25.99 -15.42 10.25
C LEU A 35 -25.52 -16.45 11.30
N PRO A 36 -26.22 -16.60 12.44
CA PRO A 36 -25.84 -17.54 13.49
C PRO A 36 -26.15 -18.99 13.11
N VAL A 37 -25.17 -19.89 13.29
CA VAL A 37 -25.35 -21.34 13.08
C VAL A 37 -26.16 -21.94 14.24
N PRO A 38 -27.23 -22.73 13.98
CA PRO A 38 -28.07 -23.31 15.04
C PRO A 38 -27.29 -24.21 16.01
N SER A 39 -27.59 -24.07 17.30
CA SER A 39 -26.87 -24.74 18.41
C SER A 39 -26.91 -26.28 18.38
N ALA A 40 -27.86 -26.88 17.65
CA ALA A 40 -27.93 -28.33 17.44
C ALA A 40 -26.78 -28.86 16.56
N VAL A 41 -26.37 -28.09 15.54
CA VAL A 41 -25.27 -28.45 14.62
C VAL A 41 -23.92 -28.44 15.36
N LEU A 42 -23.73 -27.49 16.28
CA LEU A 42 -22.55 -27.40 17.15
C LEU A 42 -22.45 -28.56 18.15
N ARG A 43 -23.58 -29.12 18.62
CA ARG A 43 -23.58 -30.29 19.52
C ARG A 43 -23.24 -31.58 18.78
N ALA A 44 -23.75 -31.78 17.57
CA ALA A 44 -23.40 -32.93 16.73
C ALA A 44 -21.91 -32.93 16.35
N LEU A 45 -21.35 -31.76 16.02
CA LEU A 45 -19.91 -31.62 15.72
C LEU A 45 -19.02 -31.83 16.95
N ARG A 46 -19.51 -31.60 18.17
CA ARG A 46 -18.75 -31.88 19.42
C ARG A 46 -18.60 -33.37 19.71
N VAL A 47 -19.57 -34.21 19.36
CA VAL A 47 -19.47 -35.67 19.54
C VAL A 47 -18.50 -36.29 18.52
N LEU A 48 -18.28 -35.62 17.38
CA LEU A 48 -17.36 -36.06 16.33
C LEU A 48 -15.94 -35.46 16.46
N ARG A 49 -15.71 -34.55 17.41
CA ARG A 49 -14.36 -34.05 17.74
C ARG A 49 -13.56 -35.16 18.43
N GLY A 50 -12.86 -35.96 17.62
CA GLY A 50 -11.89 -36.96 18.09
C GLY A 50 -11.96 -38.30 17.39
N LEU A 51 -13.04 -38.60 16.64
CA LEU A 51 -13.13 -39.81 15.83
C LEU A 51 -12.72 -39.51 14.38
N ARG A 52 -11.59 -40.09 13.94
CA ARG A 52 -11.29 -40.23 12.51
C ARG A 52 -12.13 -41.38 11.96
N VAL A 53 -13.26 -41.08 11.34
CA VAL A 53 -14.02 -42.07 10.57
C VAL A 53 -13.36 -42.19 9.20
N ARG A 54 -12.72 -43.32 8.94
CA ARG A 54 -12.15 -43.64 7.63
C ARG A 54 -13.13 -44.56 6.91
N LEU A 55 -13.87 -44.02 5.95
CA LEU A 55 -14.75 -44.82 5.10
C LEU A 55 -13.85 -45.56 4.11
N LEU A 56 -13.61 -46.85 4.35
CA LEU A 56 -12.87 -47.71 3.42
C LEU A 56 -13.89 -48.42 2.55
N ALA A 57 -14.13 -47.90 1.34
CA ALA A 57 -14.81 -48.65 0.31
C ALA A 57 -13.86 -49.72 -0.22
N ARG A 58 -14.11 -50.99 0.10
CA ARG A 58 -13.57 -52.11 -0.68
C ARG A 58 -14.72 -52.67 -1.52
N ARG A 59 -14.43 -52.96 -2.78
CA ARG A 59 -15.26 -53.81 -3.62
C ARG A 59 -14.82 -55.24 -3.34
N ASP A 60 -15.75 -56.10 -3.02
CA ASP A 60 -15.48 -57.54 -2.94
C ASP A 60 -15.43 -58.08 -4.39
N ASP A 61 -14.84 -59.27 -4.59
CA ASP A 61 -14.50 -59.83 -5.93
C ASP A 61 -15.70 -60.09 -6.86
N THR A 62 -16.91 -59.77 -6.42
CA THR A 62 -18.17 -59.80 -7.19
C THR A 62 -18.67 -58.42 -7.65
N GLY A 63 -17.96 -57.33 -7.32
CA GLY A 63 -18.25 -55.99 -7.84
C GLY A 63 -19.40 -55.23 -7.17
N GLU A 64 -20.07 -55.78 -6.15
CA GLU A 64 -21.09 -55.07 -5.37
C GLU A 64 -20.47 -54.28 -4.18
N PRO A 65 -20.94 -53.05 -3.90
CA PRO A 65 -20.39 -52.23 -2.83
C PRO A 65 -20.86 -52.71 -1.44
N SER A 66 -20.01 -53.47 -0.74
CA SER A 66 -20.22 -53.88 0.65
C SER A 66 -19.74 -52.79 1.62
N GLN A 67 -20.66 -52.00 2.18
CA GLN A 67 -20.31 -50.92 3.12
C GLN A 67 -20.25 -51.45 4.57
N LYS A 68 -19.04 -51.74 5.07
CA LYS A 68 -18.81 -51.97 6.51
C LYS A 68 -18.12 -50.77 7.13
N ILE A 69 -18.85 -50.02 7.96
CA ILE A 69 -18.32 -48.89 8.73
C ILE A 69 -17.54 -49.44 9.93
N LYS A 70 -16.23 -49.19 9.99
CA LYS A 70 -15.39 -49.46 11.16
C LYS A 70 -15.03 -48.14 11.83
N THR A 71 -15.45 -47.94 13.08
CA THR A 71 -14.98 -46.85 13.93
C THR A 71 -13.68 -47.26 14.61
N LEU A 72 -12.64 -46.43 14.52
CA LEU A 72 -11.37 -46.64 15.23
C LEU A 72 -11.29 -45.69 16.43
N GLY A 73 -11.23 -46.27 17.64
CA GLY A 73 -10.85 -45.56 18.86
C GLY A 73 -9.34 -45.33 18.93
N ARG A 74 -8.92 -44.31 19.70
CA ARG A 74 -7.56 -43.74 19.71
C ARG A 74 -6.47 -44.68 20.26
N ASP A 75 -6.86 -45.79 20.88
CA ASP A 75 -5.92 -46.72 21.52
C ASP A 75 -5.86 -48.11 20.87
N GLY A 76 -6.25 -48.22 19.59
CA GLY A 76 -5.98 -49.42 18.79
C GLY A 76 -6.54 -50.71 19.39
N VAL A 77 -7.82 -51.01 19.08
CA VAL A 77 -8.61 -52.21 19.39
C VAL A 77 -9.65 -52.00 20.48
N THR A 78 -10.87 -51.68 20.05
CA THR A 78 -12.12 -52.21 20.65
C THR A 78 -13.18 -52.29 19.55
N ARG A 79 -13.71 -53.50 19.31
CA ARG A 79 -14.77 -53.80 18.35
C ARG A 79 -16.10 -53.68 19.10
N ARG A 80 -16.83 -52.58 18.91
CA ARG A 80 -18.25 -52.49 19.30
C ARG A 80 -19.08 -52.34 18.04
N GLU A 81 -19.98 -53.28 17.82
CA GLU A 81 -20.97 -53.21 16.75
C GLU A 81 -21.99 -52.12 17.10
N LEU A 82 -22.14 -51.11 16.24
CA LEU A 82 -23.25 -50.17 16.34
C LEU A 82 -24.52 -50.94 15.97
N GLY A 83 -25.47 -51.01 16.89
CA GLY A 83 -26.77 -51.62 16.65
C GLY A 83 -27.48 -50.97 15.46
N ARG A 84 -28.17 -51.81 14.67
CA ARG A 84 -28.81 -51.50 13.37
C ARG A 84 -29.60 -50.18 13.37
N ASP A 85 -30.18 -49.81 14.50
CA ASP A 85 -31.05 -48.63 14.63
C ASP A 85 -30.29 -47.29 14.66
N THR A 86 -29.00 -47.28 15.05
CA THR A 86 -28.18 -46.06 15.01
C THR A 86 -27.60 -45.76 13.62
N ALA A 87 -27.46 -46.77 12.76
CA ALA A 87 -27.04 -46.58 11.38
C ALA A 87 -28.11 -45.84 10.55
N HIS A 88 -29.39 -46.15 10.77
CA HIS A 88 -30.49 -45.50 10.04
C HIS A 88 -30.62 -44.01 10.36
N LEU A 89 -30.33 -43.58 11.60
CA LEU A 89 -30.42 -42.17 12.00
C LEU A 89 -29.31 -41.30 11.38
N LEU A 90 -28.11 -41.85 11.18
CA LEU A 90 -27.01 -41.18 10.50
C LEU A 90 -27.21 -41.08 8.98
N LEU A 91 -27.85 -42.07 8.36
CA LEU A 91 -28.24 -42.00 6.95
C LEU A 91 -29.32 -40.93 6.70
N ALA A 92 -30.28 -40.77 7.62
CA ALA A 92 -31.33 -39.77 7.49
C ALA A 92 -30.80 -38.32 7.65
N ALA A 93 -29.84 -38.10 8.55
CA ALA A 93 -29.22 -36.77 8.72
C ALA A 93 -28.22 -36.41 7.59
N GLY A 94 -27.66 -37.40 6.88
CA GLY A 94 -26.76 -37.19 5.75
C GLY A 94 -27.47 -36.90 4.42
N ALA A 95 -28.74 -37.33 4.27
CA ALA A 95 -29.44 -37.26 2.99
C ALA A 95 -29.98 -35.86 2.63
N THR A 96 -30.18 -34.96 3.59
CA THR A 96 -30.71 -33.60 3.33
C THR A 96 -29.61 -32.55 3.07
N ALA A 97 -28.34 -32.89 3.27
CA ALA A 97 -27.22 -31.98 3.00
C ALA A 97 -26.66 -32.10 1.55
N LEU A 98 -27.23 -32.96 0.71
CA LEU A 98 -26.66 -33.35 -0.59
C LEU A 98 -27.41 -32.84 -1.82
N LEU A 99 -28.41 -31.97 -1.66
CA LEU A 99 -29.13 -31.36 -2.80
C LEU A 99 -28.91 -29.86 -2.96
N GLY A 100 -27.96 -29.28 -2.22
CA GLY A 100 -27.42 -27.95 -2.51
C GLY A 100 -26.43 -28.03 -3.67
N GLY A 101 -26.94 -28.18 -4.89
CA GLY A 101 -26.13 -28.12 -6.11
C GLY A 101 -25.54 -26.72 -6.28
N GLN A 102 -24.38 -26.46 -5.67
CA GLN A 102 -23.53 -25.36 -6.11
C GLN A 102 -23.10 -25.68 -7.53
N ALA A 103 -23.54 -24.86 -8.49
CA ALA A 103 -23.01 -24.86 -9.84
C ALA A 103 -21.46 -24.88 -9.75
N PRO A 104 -20.77 -25.68 -10.58
CA PRO A 104 -19.32 -25.71 -10.55
C PRO A 104 -18.81 -24.28 -10.70
N ALA A 105 -18.05 -23.82 -9.69
CA ALA A 105 -17.40 -22.51 -9.74
C ALA A 105 -16.63 -22.46 -11.06
N GLN A 106 -17.04 -21.56 -11.95
CA GLN A 106 -16.35 -21.36 -13.22
C GLN A 106 -14.88 -21.11 -12.91
N ALA A 107 -14.01 -21.88 -13.55
CA ALA A 107 -12.57 -21.67 -13.42
C ALA A 107 -12.28 -20.19 -13.71
N PRO A 108 -11.43 -19.51 -12.91
CA PRO A 108 -11.08 -18.13 -13.18
C PRO A 108 -10.58 -18.02 -14.63
N PRO A 109 -10.96 -16.97 -15.36
CA PRO A 109 -10.48 -16.78 -16.73
C PRO A 109 -8.96 -16.80 -16.72
N ALA A 110 -8.38 -17.40 -17.77
CA ALA A 110 -6.94 -17.41 -17.95
C ALA A 110 -6.38 -15.98 -17.81
N PRO A 111 -5.19 -15.81 -17.21
CA PRO A 111 -4.60 -14.49 -17.08
C PRO A 111 -4.48 -13.86 -18.47
N GLU A 112 -5.12 -12.70 -18.63
CA GLU A 112 -5.08 -11.93 -19.87
C GLU A 112 -3.61 -11.60 -20.20
N GLU A 113 -3.20 -11.84 -21.44
CA GLU A 113 -1.85 -11.48 -21.87
C GLU A 113 -1.63 -9.98 -21.66
N PRO A 114 -0.46 -9.56 -21.12
CA PRO A 114 -0.20 -8.16 -20.84
C PRO A 114 -0.26 -7.36 -22.15
N ARG A 115 -1.26 -6.48 -22.23
CA ARG A 115 -1.46 -5.60 -23.40
C ARG A 115 -0.17 -4.84 -23.71
N PRO A 116 0.23 -4.75 -24.99
CA PRO A 116 1.43 -4.03 -25.39
C PRO A 116 1.32 -2.57 -24.97
N VAL A 117 2.26 -2.12 -24.13
CA VAL A 117 2.29 -0.73 -23.65
C VAL A 117 2.86 0.15 -24.78
N PRO A 118 2.15 1.20 -25.22
CA PRO A 118 2.65 2.07 -26.27
C PRO A 118 3.99 2.69 -25.86
N ARG A 119 4.95 2.72 -26.79
CA ARG A 119 6.28 3.30 -26.56
C ARG A 119 6.13 4.81 -26.36
N ARG A 120 6.36 5.28 -25.14
CA ARG A 120 6.34 6.70 -24.83
C ARG A 120 7.50 7.42 -25.53
N PRO A 121 7.32 8.68 -25.94
CA PRO A 121 8.42 9.50 -26.42
C PRO A 121 9.54 9.52 -25.38
N LYS A 122 10.79 9.40 -25.83
CA LYS A 122 11.93 9.53 -24.93
C LYS A 122 11.98 10.96 -24.40
N VAL A 123 12.05 11.08 -23.09
CA VAL A 123 12.14 12.36 -22.38
C VAL A 123 13.32 12.32 -21.43
N LYS A 124 13.89 13.47 -21.12
CA LYS A 124 14.93 13.60 -20.11
C LYS A 124 14.54 14.74 -19.17
N LEU A 125 14.76 14.54 -17.87
CA LEU A 125 14.70 15.62 -16.89
C LEU A 125 16.11 16.04 -16.53
N VAL A 126 16.36 17.33 -16.64
CA VAL A 126 17.62 17.95 -16.22
C VAL A 126 17.32 18.80 -15.00
N ILE A 127 17.86 18.38 -13.86
CA ILE A 127 17.70 19.04 -12.57
C ILE A 127 19.02 19.76 -12.28
N THR A 128 19.03 21.09 -12.34
CA THR A 128 20.25 21.91 -12.26
C THR A 128 20.28 22.71 -10.96
N VAL A 129 21.45 22.81 -10.34
CA VAL A 129 21.67 23.68 -9.18
C VAL A 129 21.75 25.14 -9.64
N GLU A 130 20.72 25.91 -9.31
CA GLU A 130 20.63 27.35 -9.63
C GLU A 130 21.34 28.21 -8.59
N SER A 131 21.16 27.89 -7.30
CA SER A 131 21.74 28.66 -6.20
C SER A 131 21.89 27.82 -4.93
N ILE A 132 22.79 28.27 -4.05
CA ILE A 132 23.03 27.65 -2.75
C ILE A 132 23.03 28.76 -1.70
N LYS A 133 22.15 28.65 -0.70
CA LYS A 133 22.20 29.45 0.52
C LYS A 133 22.99 28.67 1.57
N GLY A 134 23.94 29.31 2.25
CA GLY A 134 24.85 28.63 3.18
C GLY A 134 25.94 27.85 2.45
N ARG A 135 26.35 26.70 3.00
CA ARG A 135 27.42 25.86 2.44
C ARG A 135 26.97 24.40 2.32
N CYS A 136 26.67 23.98 1.09
CA CYS A 136 26.39 22.58 0.80
C CYS A 136 27.71 21.78 0.70
N PRO A 137 27.85 20.63 1.37
CA PRO A 137 29.05 19.79 1.23
C PRO A 137 29.08 18.95 -0.04
N VAL A 138 27.95 18.81 -0.74
CA VAL A 138 27.81 17.95 -1.94
C VAL A 138 27.82 18.76 -3.23
N TYR A 139 27.06 19.85 -3.29
CA TYR A 139 26.78 20.55 -4.54
C TYR A 139 27.58 21.84 -4.73
N LYS A 140 27.82 22.17 -6.00
CA LYS A 140 28.22 23.48 -6.50
C LYS A 140 27.17 24.02 -7.49
N VAL A 141 27.11 25.34 -7.67
CA VAL A 141 26.25 25.95 -8.69
C VAL A 141 26.60 25.40 -10.08
N GLY A 142 25.59 25.01 -10.85
CA GLY A 142 25.74 24.36 -12.15
C GLY A 142 25.85 22.83 -12.12
N ASP A 143 25.97 22.21 -10.94
CA ASP A 143 25.84 20.75 -10.83
C ASP A 143 24.45 20.29 -11.30
N LYS A 144 24.36 19.03 -11.74
CA LYS A 144 23.12 18.48 -12.29
C LYS A 144 22.85 17.04 -11.89
N ILE A 145 21.56 16.72 -11.76
CA ILE A 145 21.01 15.36 -11.76
C ILE A 145 20.25 15.17 -13.06
N VAL A 146 20.50 14.06 -13.75
CA VAL A 146 19.83 13.74 -15.02
C VAL A 146 19.04 12.45 -14.90
N LEU A 147 17.75 12.51 -15.24
CA LEU A 147 16.85 11.36 -15.26
C LEU A 147 16.37 11.08 -16.69
N ASP A 148 16.80 9.96 -17.26
CA ASP A 148 16.29 9.45 -18.53
C ASP A 148 14.89 8.86 -18.33
N ASN A 149 13.99 9.15 -19.26
CA ASN A 149 12.56 8.85 -19.21
C ASN A 149 11.87 9.32 -17.92
N GLY A 150 12.50 10.28 -17.22
CA GLY A 150 12.02 10.81 -15.96
C GLY A 150 12.17 9.90 -14.75
N PHE A 151 12.79 8.72 -14.83
CA PHE A 151 12.94 7.83 -13.66
C PHE A 151 14.28 7.06 -13.62
N LYS A 152 14.98 6.95 -14.75
CA LYS A 152 16.25 6.24 -14.82
C LYS A 152 17.38 7.22 -14.55
N PHE A 153 18.14 7.00 -13.49
CA PHE A 153 19.32 7.79 -13.20
C PHE A 153 20.36 7.66 -14.32
N ASN A 154 20.74 8.79 -14.92
CA ASN A 154 21.82 8.82 -15.89
C ASN A 154 23.14 9.10 -15.14
N LEU A 155 23.88 8.02 -14.87
CA LEU A 155 25.14 8.08 -14.11
C LEU A 155 26.29 8.74 -14.88
N GLN A 156 26.15 8.94 -16.19
CA GLN A 156 27.18 9.57 -17.02
C GLN A 156 27.04 11.10 -17.03
N GLU A 157 25.81 11.60 -17.03
CA GLU A 157 25.54 13.03 -17.09
C GLU A 157 25.28 13.67 -15.71
N THR A 158 24.90 12.88 -14.71
CA THR A 158 24.73 13.37 -13.34
C THR A 158 26.09 13.66 -12.72
N THR A 159 26.28 14.88 -12.21
CA THR A 159 27.53 15.26 -11.54
C THR A 159 27.53 14.88 -10.06
N ASN A 160 26.42 15.10 -9.36
CA ASN A 160 26.28 14.84 -7.92
C ASN A 160 24.82 14.51 -7.53
N ALA A 161 24.65 13.69 -6.48
CA ALA A 161 23.35 13.36 -5.89
C ALA A 161 23.47 13.22 -4.37
N CYS A 162 22.44 13.64 -3.62
CA CYS A 162 22.33 13.35 -2.18
C CYS A 162 20.88 13.02 -1.79
N MET A 163 20.69 12.40 -0.63
CA MET A 163 19.34 12.02 -0.20
C MET A 163 18.41 13.21 0.01
N HIS A 164 18.92 14.37 0.44
CA HIS A 164 18.11 15.58 0.60
C HIS A 164 17.60 16.13 -0.74
N SER A 165 18.40 16.08 -1.81
CA SER A 165 17.96 16.54 -3.13
C SER A 165 16.97 15.56 -3.75
N LEU A 166 17.21 14.26 -3.61
CA LEU A 166 16.26 13.24 -4.06
C LEU A 166 14.92 13.35 -3.35
N ALA A 167 14.92 13.52 -2.02
CA ALA A 167 13.69 13.67 -1.25
C ALA A 167 12.83 14.86 -1.72
N SER A 168 13.46 15.96 -2.13
CA SER A 168 12.76 17.13 -2.68
C SER A 168 12.26 16.96 -4.12
N VAL A 169 12.96 16.17 -4.94
CA VAL A 169 12.63 15.98 -6.37
C VAL A 169 11.62 14.84 -6.58
N MET A 170 11.68 13.79 -5.75
CA MET A 170 10.85 12.59 -5.86
C MET A 170 9.33 12.83 -5.97
N PRO A 171 8.74 13.82 -5.27
CA PRO A 171 7.30 14.06 -5.40
C PRO A 171 6.86 14.52 -6.80
N TYR A 172 7.77 15.10 -7.60
CA TYR A 172 7.39 15.86 -8.79
C TYR A 172 7.92 15.27 -10.10
N HIS A 173 9.04 14.54 -10.09
CA HIS A 173 9.71 14.14 -11.33
C HIS A 173 8.80 13.35 -12.29
N VAL A 174 7.94 12.46 -11.81
CA VAL A 174 7.02 11.70 -12.68
C VAL A 174 6.02 12.61 -13.36
N ALA A 175 5.44 13.58 -12.64
CA ALA A 175 4.47 14.51 -13.17
C ALA A 175 5.11 15.42 -14.24
N ILE A 176 6.28 15.98 -13.93
CA ILE A 176 7.03 16.83 -14.86
C ILE A 176 7.42 16.02 -16.10
N ALA A 177 7.93 14.79 -15.96
CA ALA A 177 8.28 13.94 -17.10
C ALA A 177 7.10 13.64 -18.03
N LYS A 178 5.89 13.49 -17.46
CA LYS A 178 4.64 13.30 -18.19
C LYS A 178 4.10 14.59 -18.83
N GLY A 179 4.74 15.74 -18.60
CA GLY A 179 4.37 17.01 -19.21
C GLY A 179 3.36 17.83 -18.41
N VAL A 180 3.16 17.52 -17.12
CA VAL A 180 2.39 18.42 -16.24
C VAL A 180 3.16 19.73 -16.09
N GLU A 181 2.50 20.86 -16.36
CA GLU A 181 3.14 22.16 -16.31
C GLU A 181 3.51 22.55 -14.88
N PRO A 182 4.75 23.06 -14.64
CA PRO A 182 5.17 23.53 -13.32
C PRO A 182 4.24 24.58 -12.70
N ARG A 183 3.62 25.42 -13.52
CA ARG A 183 2.67 26.46 -13.08
C ARG A 183 1.44 25.87 -12.41
N GLN A 184 0.91 24.76 -12.94
CA GLN A 184 -0.26 24.06 -12.38
C GLN A 184 0.05 23.43 -11.02
N MET A 185 1.31 23.08 -10.78
CA MET A 185 1.80 22.52 -9.51
C MET A 185 2.25 23.60 -8.51
N GLY A 186 2.20 24.88 -8.89
CA GLY A 186 2.71 25.98 -8.05
C GLY A 186 4.25 25.99 -7.90
N LEU A 187 4.97 25.31 -8.78
CA LEU A 187 6.44 25.20 -8.77
C LEU A 187 7.12 26.11 -9.80
N ALA A 188 6.35 26.84 -10.61
CA ALA A 188 6.90 27.81 -11.55
C ALA A 188 7.22 29.15 -10.86
N ARG A 189 8.14 29.90 -11.45
CA ARG A 189 8.33 31.31 -11.14
C ARG A 189 7.09 32.13 -11.51
N LYS A 190 6.75 33.11 -10.67
CA LYS A 190 5.61 34.01 -10.93
C LYS A 190 5.97 35.14 -11.89
N ASP A 191 7.23 35.55 -11.88
CA ASP A 191 7.77 36.70 -12.62
C ASP A 191 8.25 36.33 -14.03
N LYS A 192 8.37 35.04 -14.35
CA LYS A 192 8.86 34.55 -15.64
C LYS A 192 8.22 33.21 -15.99
N ASP A 193 7.80 33.06 -17.24
CA ASP A 193 7.34 31.78 -17.79
C ASP A 193 8.46 31.10 -18.57
N ASP A 194 9.26 30.27 -17.90
CA ASP A 194 10.40 29.56 -18.47
C ASP A 194 10.18 28.04 -18.59
N GLY A 195 8.98 27.56 -18.25
CA GLY A 195 8.64 26.14 -18.29
C GLY A 195 9.35 25.28 -17.25
N LYS A 196 10.04 25.87 -16.27
CA LYS A 196 10.81 25.15 -15.24
C LYS A 196 10.04 25.04 -13.93
N ALA A 197 10.25 23.92 -13.23
CA ALA A 197 9.87 23.78 -11.84
C ALA A 197 11.06 24.12 -10.93
N TYR A 198 10.80 24.71 -9.77
CA TYR A 198 11.82 25.09 -8.81
C TYR A 198 11.53 24.46 -7.45
N VAL A 199 12.53 23.84 -6.84
CA VAL A 199 12.44 23.18 -5.53
C VAL A 199 13.70 23.44 -4.70
N HIS A 200 13.58 23.44 -3.38
CA HIS A 200 14.72 23.43 -2.48
C HIS A 200 15.01 22.02 -1.97
N CYS A 201 16.29 21.68 -1.75
CA CYS A 201 16.61 20.52 -0.90
C CYS A 201 16.06 20.74 0.52
N LEU A 202 15.85 19.65 1.26
CA LEU A 202 15.20 19.68 2.57
C LEU A 202 16.02 20.34 3.69
N ASP A 203 17.30 20.69 3.48
CA ASP A 203 18.18 21.21 4.53
C ASP A 203 17.83 22.66 4.88
N PRO A 204 17.34 22.98 6.08
CA PRO A 204 17.04 24.35 6.51
C PRO A 204 18.33 25.00 7.05
N CYS A 205 19.15 25.53 6.15
CA CYS A 205 20.52 25.98 6.48
C CYS A 205 20.59 27.04 7.59
N ASP A 206 19.55 27.86 7.77
CA ASP A 206 19.48 28.86 8.85
C ASP A 206 19.48 28.23 10.25
N VAL A 207 19.13 26.94 10.36
CA VAL A 207 19.10 26.19 11.62
C VAL A 207 20.24 25.18 11.70
N THR A 208 20.52 24.48 10.60
CA THR A 208 21.53 23.39 10.58
C THR A 208 22.97 23.90 10.39
N GLY A 209 23.14 25.14 9.91
CA GLY A 209 24.44 25.64 9.44
C GLY A 209 24.93 25.00 8.13
N GLY A 210 24.07 24.20 7.48
CA GLY A 210 24.35 23.50 6.23
C GLY A 210 24.14 24.36 4.99
N GLY A 211 23.54 23.77 3.96
CA GLY A 211 23.30 24.43 2.67
C GLY A 211 21.96 24.08 2.04
N THR A 212 21.08 25.07 1.92
CA THR A 212 19.83 24.96 1.17
C THR A 212 20.10 25.21 -0.31
N VAL A 213 19.91 24.18 -1.12
CA VAL A 213 20.15 24.22 -2.57
C VAL A 213 18.83 24.45 -3.29
N THR A 214 18.80 25.41 -4.21
CA THR A 214 17.69 25.62 -5.14
C THR A 214 17.99 24.90 -6.44
N PHE A 215 17.07 24.04 -6.85
CA PHE A 215 17.14 23.35 -8.15
C PHE A 215 16.11 23.94 -9.11
N SER A 216 16.49 24.06 -10.39
CA SER A 216 15.54 24.11 -11.50
C SER A 216 15.39 22.73 -12.13
N ILE A 217 14.18 22.39 -12.56
CA ILE A 217 13.86 21.12 -13.23
C ILE A 217 13.27 21.44 -14.58
N GLU A 218 13.92 20.96 -15.64
CA GLU A 218 13.51 21.17 -17.02
C GLU A 218 13.26 19.83 -17.71
N ARG A 219 12.15 19.75 -18.46
CA ARG A 219 11.85 18.60 -19.32
C ARG A 219 12.37 18.88 -20.72
N VAL A 220 13.31 18.06 -21.17
CA VAL A 220 13.91 18.15 -22.51
C VAL A 220 13.62 16.88 -23.32
N ALA A 221 13.71 16.97 -24.65
CA ALA A 221 13.61 15.82 -25.53
C ALA A 221 14.73 14.81 -25.21
N GLY A 222 14.38 13.52 -25.09
CA GLY A 222 15.35 12.45 -24.88
C GLY A 222 15.90 11.94 -26.22
N THR A 223 17.21 11.64 -26.25
CA THR A 223 17.91 11.00 -27.37
C THR A 223 17.71 9.48 -27.42
#